data_AF-H2YCC0-F1
#
_entry.id   AF-H2YCC0-F1
#
_cell.length_a   1.000
_cell.length_b   1.000
_cell.length_c   1.000
_cell.angle_alpha   90.00
_cell.angle_beta   90.00
_cell.angle_gamma   90.00
#
_symmetry.space_group_name_H-M   'P 1'
#
loop_
_entity.id
_entity.type
_entity.pdbx_description
1 polymer ?
#
loop_
_entity_poly.entity_id
_entity_poly.type
_entity_poly.pdbx_seq_one_letter_code
_entity_poly.pdbx_strand_id
1 'polypeptide(L)'
;MLLNLEDFAFFMTLNTSISSPPCVRYAILLSALCVALHERANDARRAARDMWSATITIFAAPTSLAPSSARGQKKPTSEIIRNLLPPSAILPRPAFIDFIKLLKNTSLLQIMVSLLVHVHRLSRTDILSDITSPNSSNINGAWPTNFDGPPTSGPCVTLALRETITHCLVINQKDRSWLRTQGDIHYAFDNFGPALTCYLLIAAHETNYFTSIPDSGPIEDEQIVRRMIKCCMQTKCFTQAAVLCQLTKDVDYPTAFKALQCNRDLVDASDLHYLEHIWNIEILEHAAYEHKEAGESAKKSIAISALSRPELNHSNSPAVGARTRKFRKERFFQALARQYLC
;
A
#
# COMPACT_ATOMS: atom_id res chain seq x y z
N MET A 1 18.15 -7.19 20.50
CA MET A 1 19.50 -6.58 20.38
C MET A 1 20.29 -7.26 19.27
N LEU A 2 20.63 -8.54 19.39
CA LEU A 2 21.45 -9.26 18.41
C LEU A 2 20.90 -9.24 16.97
N LEU A 3 19.58 -9.41 16.77
CA LEU A 3 18.95 -9.30 15.44
C LEU A 3 19.15 -7.92 14.78
N ASN A 4 19.20 -6.86 15.60
CA ASN A 4 19.37 -5.50 15.10
C ASN A 4 20.83 -5.18 14.79
N LEU A 5 21.78 -5.99 15.30
CA LEU A 5 23.21 -5.88 15.06
C LEU A 5 23.67 -6.77 13.90
N GLU A 6 22.74 -7.40 13.18
CA GLU A 6 23.01 -8.27 12.04
C GLU A 6 23.90 -9.50 12.36
N ASP A 7 23.99 -9.88 13.63
CA ASP A 7 24.73 -11.05 14.07
C ASP A 7 23.91 -12.34 13.85
N PHE A 8 23.56 -12.59 12.58
CA PHE A 8 22.73 -13.72 12.17
C PHE A 8 23.49 -15.05 12.29
N ALA A 9 24.81 -15.03 12.09
CA ALA A 9 25.66 -16.20 12.23
C ALA A 9 25.60 -16.77 13.65
N PHE A 10 25.65 -15.92 14.68
CA PHE A 10 25.48 -16.34 16.07
C PHE A 10 24.15 -17.06 16.30
N PHE A 11 23.03 -16.51 15.78
CA PHE A 11 21.72 -17.17 15.89
C PHE A 11 21.66 -18.54 15.20
N MET A 12 22.35 -18.71 14.07
CA MET A 12 22.41 -19.99 13.36
C MET A 12 23.24 -21.03 14.12
N THR A 13 24.20 -20.59 14.96
CA THR A 13 24.97 -21.49 15.85
C THR A 13 24.25 -21.85 17.14
N LEU A 14 23.20 -21.10 17.53
CA LEU A 14 22.39 -21.43 18.69
C LEU A 14 21.62 -22.72 18.41
N ASN A 15 22.07 -23.82 19.04
CA ASN A 15 21.43 -25.11 18.90
C ASN A 15 19.98 -25.00 19.39
N THR A 16 19.02 -25.45 18.57
CA THR A 16 17.58 -25.35 18.85
C THR A 16 17.17 -26.37 19.91
N SER A 17 17.69 -26.23 21.14
CA SER A 17 17.18 -26.99 22.27
C SER A 17 15.72 -26.60 22.50
N ILE A 18 14.86 -27.60 22.72
CA ILE A 18 13.43 -27.47 23.02
C ILE A 18 13.16 -26.50 24.18
N SER A 19 14.16 -26.27 25.05
CA SER A 19 14.13 -25.34 26.18
C SER A 19 14.27 -23.85 25.83
N SER A 20 14.51 -23.48 24.57
CA SER A 20 14.70 -22.08 24.18
C SER A 20 13.37 -21.30 24.19
N PRO A 21 13.34 -20.05 24.68
CA PRO A 21 12.13 -19.23 24.67
C PRO A 21 11.52 -19.10 23.26
N PRO A 22 10.19 -19.07 23.10
CA PRO A 22 9.54 -19.01 21.79
C PRO A 22 10.00 -17.83 20.91
N CYS A 23 10.29 -16.68 21.53
CA CYS A 23 10.79 -15.50 20.83
C CYS A 23 12.21 -15.70 20.25
N VAL A 24 13.08 -16.41 20.95
CA VAL A 24 14.44 -16.75 20.47
C VAL A 24 14.35 -17.68 19.27
N ARG A 25 13.40 -18.62 19.30
CA ARG A 25 13.20 -19.56 18.20
C ARG A 25 12.62 -18.87 16.96
N TYR A 26 11.68 -17.96 17.16
CA TYR A 26 11.17 -17.11 16.09
C TYR A 26 12.28 -16.22 15.50
N ALA A 27 13.17 -15.68 16.34
CA ALA A 27 14.35 -14.93 15.92
C ALA A 27 15.34 -15.79 15.09
N ILE A 28 15.54 -17.06 15.45
CA ILE A 28 16.37 -18.00 14.67
C ILE A 28 15.76 -18.25 13.30
N LEU A 29 14.45 -18.50 13.20
CA LEU A 29 13.77 -18.68 11.91
C LEU A 29 13.88 -17.44 11.01
N LEU A 30 13.67 -16.26 11.59
CA LEU A 30 13.82 -14.98 10.87
C LEU A 30 15.27 -14.76 10.41
N SER A 31 16.26 -15.08 11.25
CA SER A 31 17.68 -14.98 10.89
C SER A 31 18.03 -15.94 9.75
N ALA A 32 17.58 -17.20 9.85
CA ALA A 32 17.80 -18.22 8.83
C ALA A 32 17.21 -17.81 7.48
N LEU A 33 16.00 -17.26 7.48
CA LEU A 33 15.37 -16.73 6.27
C LEU A 33 16.14 -15.52 5.72
N CYS A 34 16.54 -14.59 6.58
CA CYS A 34 17.31 -13.42 6.15
C CYS A 34 18.63 -13.83 5.47
N VAL A 35 19.40 -14.75 6.08
CA VAL A 35 20.64 -15.28 5.48
C VAL A 35 20.36 -16.00 4.17
N ALA A 36 19.37 -16.90 4.15
CA ALA A 36 19.03 -17.67 2.96
C ALA A 36 18.63 -16.78 1.77
N LEU A 37 17.94 -15.66 2.03
CA LEU A 37 17.57 -14.68 1.00
C LEU A 37 18.78 -13.95 0.39
N HIS A 38 19.89 -13.83 1.12
CA HIS A 38 21.12 -13.19 0.62
C HIS A 38 22.09 -14.18 -0.04
N GLU A 39 22.12 -15.44 0.42
CA GLU A 39 23.14 -16.42 -0.01
C GLU A 39 22.66 -17.38 -1.11
N ARG A 40 21.42 -17.94 -1.04
CA ARG A 40 20.97 -19.04 -1.93
C ARG A 40 19.44 -19.12 -2.11
N ALA A 41 18.96 -18.98 -3.35
CA ALA A 41 17.52 -18.99 -3.68
C ALA A 41 16.77 -20.30 -3.34
N ASN A 42 17.41 -21.47 -3.43
CA ASN A 42 16.75 -22.75 -3.13
C ASN A 42 16.55 -22.99 -1.63
N ASP A 43 17.47 -22.51 -0.79
CA ASP A 43 17.37 -22.61 0.67
C ASP A 43 16.34 -21.61 1.23
N ALA A 44 16.17 -20.46 0.55
CA ALA A 44 15.20 -19.44 0.92
C ALA A 44 13.75 -19.95 0.95
N ARG A 45 13.34 -20.80 -0.01
CA ARG A 45 11.98 -21.37 -0.02
C ARG A 45 11.71 -22.28 1.18
N ARG A 46 12.71 -23.04 1.63
CA ARG A 46 12.57 -23.90 2.80
C ARG A 46 12.45 -23.05 4.07
N ALA A 47 13.36 -22.11 4.27
CA ALA A 47 13.30 -21.19 5.41
C ALA A 47 12.00 -20.36 5.40
N ALA A 48 11.51 -19.96 4.23
CA ALA A 48 10.25 -19.23 4.08
C ALA A 48 9.04 -20.10 4.48
N ARG A 49 9.04 -21.39 4.12
CA ARG A 49 7.99 -22.34 4.59
C ARG A 49 8.01 -22.49 6.10
N ASP A 50 9.17 -22.66 6.72
CA ASP A 50 9.26 -22.84 8.17
C ASP A 50 8.77 -21.58 8.90
N MET A 51 9.13 -20.40 8.39
CA MET A 51 8.68 -19.10 8.92
C MET A 51 7.18 -18.86 8.72
N TRP A 52 6.67 -19.21 7.54
CA TRP A 52 5.25 -19.18 7.19
C TRP A 52 4.45 -20.06 8.14
N SER A 53 4.84 -21.33 8.29
CA SER A 53 4.18 -22.30 9.15
C SER A 53 4.16 -21.89 10.62
N ALA A 54 5.25 -21.29 11.13
CA ALA A 54 5.25 -20.72 12.47
C ALA A 54 4.23 -19.58 12.59
N THR A 55 4.17 -18.68 11.60
CA THR A 55 3.35 -17.47 11.66
C THR A 55 1.86 -17.74 11.50
N ILE A 56 1.45 -18.65 10.60
CA ILE A 56 0.03 -18.99 10.44
C ILE A 56 -0.57 -19.58 11.73
N THR A 57 0.21 -20.32 12.53
CA THR A 57 -0.27 -20.89 13.79
C THR A 57 -0.53 -19.83 14.86
N ILE A 58 0.20 -18.71 14.86
CA ILE A 58 -0.04 -17.55 15.74
C ILE A 58 -1.43 -16.94 15.46
N PHE A 59 -1.87 -16.98 14.20
CA PHE A 59 -3.13 -16.40 13.75
C PHE A 59 -4.26 -17.42 13.58
N ALA A 60 -4.07 -18.69 13.95
CA ALA A 60 -5.11 -19.71 13.88
C ALA A 60 -6.39 -19.22 14.59
N ALA A 61 -7.54 -19.36 13.92
CA ALA A 61 -8.83 -19.03 14.50
C ALA A 61 -9.11 -20.01 15.65
N PRO A 62 -9.62 -19.53 16.80
CA PRO A 62 -10.15 -20.45 17.80
C PRO A 62 -11.31 -21.20 17.15
N THR A 63 -11.11 -22.48 16.85
CA THR A 63 -12.20 -23.38 16.49
C THR A 63 -13.22 -23.30 17.61
N SER A 64 -14.44 -22.88 17.31
CA SER A 64 -15.57 -23.07 18.21
C SER A 64 -15.59 -24.54 18.61
N LEU A 65 -15.57 -24.78 19.92
CA LEU A 65 -15.77 -26.10 20.51
C LEU A 65 -17.16 -26.59 20.10
N ALA A 66 -17.27 -27.26 18.95
CA ALA A 66 -18.44 -28.08 18.67
C ALA A 66 -18.38 -29.29 19.62
N PRO A 67 -19.45 -29.61 20.36
CA PRO A 67 -19.47 -30.80 21.20
C PRO A 67 -19.39 -32.04 20.29
N SER A 68 -18.31 -32.79 20.44
CA SER A 68 -18.11 -34.06 19.76
C SER A 68 -19.11 -35.09 20.28
N SER A 69 -20.22 -35.28 19.58
CA SER A 69 -21.02 -36.51 19.66
C SER A 69 -20.40 -37.57 18.76
N ALA A 70 -20.14 -38.73 19.34
CA ALA A 70 -19.39 -39.83 18.77
C ALA A 70 -20.12 -40.58 17.64
N ARG A 71 -19.37 -41.00 16.62
CA ARG A 71 -19.11 -42.42 16.26
C ARG A 71 -18.47 -42.51 14.88
N GLY A 72 -17.39 -43.28 14.78
CA GLY A 72 -16.82 -43.72 13.51
C GLY A 72 -15.37 -43.31 13.35
N GLN A 73 -14.50 -44.31 13.35
CA GLN A 73 -13.05 -44.23 13.22
C GLN A 73 -12.59 -43.29 12.08
N LYS A 74 -11.78 -42.30 12.45
CA LYS A 74 -10.58 -41.84 11.73
C LYS A 74 -9.77 -41.05 12.76
N LYS A 75 -8.51 -41.46 12.98
CA LYS A 75 -7.58 -40.74 13.86
C LYS A 75 -7.61 -39.25 13.50
N PRO A 76 -7.70 -38.33 14.47
CA PRO A 76 -7.83 -36.93 14.16
C PRO A 76 -6.54 -36.46 13.52
N THR A 77 -6.67 -35.83 12.35
CA THR A 77 -5.61 -35.14 11.59
C THR A 77 -4.88 -34.07 12.43
N SER A 78 -5.35 -33.77 13.64
CA SER A 78 -4.72 -32.88 14.61
C SER A 78 -3.44 -33.44 15.25
N GLU A 79 -3.22 -34.76 15.26
CA GLU A 79 -1.95 -35.35 15.75
C GLU A 79 -0.84 -35.33 14.69
N ILE A 80 -1.20 -35.39 13.41
CA ILE A 80 -0.22 -35.36 12.31
C ILE A 80 0.32 -33.94 12.09
N ILE A 81 -0.52 -32.92 12.31
CA ILE A 81 -0.10 -31.51 12.27
C ILE A 81 0.80 -31.15 13.48
N ARG A 82 0.62 -31.83 14.62
CA ARG A 82 1.41 -31.61 15.84
C ARG A 82 2.87 -32.09 15.73
N ASN A 83 3.18 -32.92 14.74
CA ASN A 83 4.48 -33.60 14.61
C ASN A 83 5.36 -33.12 13.44
N LEU A 84 4.96 -32.08 12.70
CA LEU A 84 5.75 -31.55 11.56
C LEU A 84 6.30 -30.13 11.75
N LEU A 85 6.02 -29.48 12.88
CA LEU A 85 6.81 -28.35 13.40
C LEU A 85 6.86 -28.46 14.92
N PRO A 86 7.98 -28.14 15.58
CA PRO A 86 8.04 -28.23 17.03
C PRO A 86 7.00 -27.27 17.66
N PRO A 87 6.17 -27.74 18.61
CA PRO A 87 5.00 -27.03 19.16
C PRO A 87 5.31 -25.76 20.01
N SER A 88 6.45 -25.11 19.81
CA SER A 88 7.09 -24.23 20.81
C SER A 88 7.78 -22.98 20.23
N ALA A 89 7.53 -22.62 18.97
CA ALA A 89 7.77 -21.27 18.43
C ALA A 89 6.47 -20.44 18.31
N ILE A 90 5.38 -20.93 18.90
CA ILE A 90 4.07 -20.29 18.89
C ILE A 90 4.12 -19.15 19.92
N LEU A 91 4.23 -17.93 19.41
CA LEU A 91 4.08 -16.73 20.23
C LEU A 91 2.58 -16.43 20.37
N PRO A 92 2.08 -16.08 21.57
CA PRO A 92 0.81 -15.38 21.69
C PRO A 92 0.84 -14.13 20.80
N ARG A 93 -0.29 -13.78 20.18
CA ARG A 93 -0.36 -12.63 19.26
C ARG A 93 0.21 -11.33 19.86
N PRO A 94 -0.07 -10.95 21.12
CA PRO A 94 0.54 -9.75 21.71
C PRO A 94 2.06 -9.85 21.77
N ALA A 95 2.60 -11.00 22.18
CA ALA A 95 4.05 -11.22 22.26
C ALA A 95 4.73 -11.21 20.88
N PHE A 96 4.03 -11.63 19.83
CA PHE A 96 4.50 -11.52 18.44
C PHE A 96 4.62 -10.05 18.00
N ILE A 97 3.64 -9.23 18.33
CA ILE A 97 3.68 -7.79 18.05
C ILE A 97 4.78 -7.09 18.85
N ASP A 98 4.91 -7.41 20.14
CA ASP A 98 5.98 -6.88 20.98
C ASP A 98 7.36 -7.28 20.42
N PHE A 99 7.51 -8.51 19.96
CA PHE A 99 8.71 -8.97 19.27
C PHE A 99 9.03 -8.11 18.04
N ILE A 100 8.04 -7.84 17.17
CA ILE A 100 8.23 -6.98 15.99
C ILE A 100 8.64 -5.56 16.40
N LYS A 101 8.01 -4.99 17.43
CA LYS A 101 8.31 -3.63 17.94
C LYS A 101 9.74 -3.50 18.47
N LEU A 102 10.40 -4.62 18.82
CA LEU A 102 11.82 -4.63 19.21
C LEU A 102 12.78 -4.63 18.01
N LEU A 103 12.30 -4.92 16.80
CA LEU A 103 13.11 -4.90 15.58
C LEU A 103 13.31 -3.46 15.11
N LYS A 104 14.56 -3.14 14.75
CA LYS A 104 14.98 -1.87 14.14
C LYS A 104 15.62 -2.07 12.77
N ASN A 105 16.03 -3.31 12.44
CA ASN A 105 16.65 -3.62 11.16
C ASN A 105 15.60 -3.58 10.03
N THR A 106 15.83 -2.72 9.03
CA THR A 106 14.92 -2.50 7.90
C THR A 106 14.67 -3.77 7.08
N SER A 107 15.71 -4.58 6.82
CA SER A 107 15.59 -5.82 6.04
C SER A 107 14.69 -6.83 6.76
N LEU A 108 14.87 -7.01 8.07
CA LEU A 108 14.02 -7.90 8.87
C LEU A 108 12.56 -7.42 8.89
N LEU A 109 12.35 -6.10 9.01
CA LEU A 109 11.02 -5.51 8.99
C LEU A 109 10.34 -5.65 7.62
N GLN A 110 11.08 -5.50 6.52
CA GLN A 110 10.58 -5.80 5.17
C GLN A 110 10.13 -7.26 5.05
N ILE A 111 10.88 -8.20 5.64
CA ILE A 111 10.50 -9.62 5.68
C ILE A 111 9.18 -9.79 6.45
N MET A 112 9.06 -9.19 7.64
CA MET A 112 7.84 -9.28 8.46
C MET A 112 6.62 -8.71 7.76
N VAL A 113 6.74 -7.54 7.14
CA VAL A 113 5.64 -6.90 6.40
C VAL A 113 5.23 -7.76 5.20
N SER A 114 6.20 -8.23 4.40
CA SER A 114 5.94 -9.10 3.25
C SER A 114 5.20 -10.39 3.66
N LEU A 115 5.65 -11.02 4.75
CA LEU A 115 5.01 -12.20 5.33
C LEU A 115 3.56 -11.92 5.73
N LEU A 116 3.32 -10.84 6.50
CA LEU A 116 1.98 -10.50 6.97
C LEU A 116 1.04 -10.09 5.84
N VAL A 117 1.52 -9.39 4.81
CA VAL A 117 0.73 -9.12 3.60
C VAL A 117 0.36 -10.42 2.90
N HIS A 118 1.28 -11.39 2.80
CA HIS A 118 1.00 -12.68 2.18
C HIS A 118 0.01 -13.53 2.98
N VAL A 119 0.17 -13.60 4.30
CA VAL A 119 -0.80 -14.26 5.21
C VAL A 119 -2.16 -13.59 5.08
N HIS A 120 -2.17 -12.26 5.03
CA HIS A 120 -3.39 -11.49 4.89
C HIS A 120 -4.17 -11.86 3.62
N ARG A 121 -3.49 -11.85 2.45
CA ARG A 121 -4.09 -12.21 1.15
C ARG A 121 -4.71 -13.61 1.15
N LEU A 122 -4.04 -14.59 1.75
CA LEU A 122 -4.55 -15.95 1.81
C LEU A 122 -5.66 -16.15 2.87
N SER A 123 -5.70 -15.30 3.90
CA SER A 123 -6.71 -15.35 4.97
C SER A 123 -8.04 -14.70 4.62
N ARG A 124 -8.10 -13.82 3.61
CA ARG A 124 -9.31 -13.10 3.20
C ARG A 124 -9.49 -13.16 1.69
N THR A 125 -10.52 -13.87 1.25
CA THR A 125 -10.83 -14.06 -0.18
C THR A 125 -11.56 -12.87 -0.83
N ASP A 126 -12.07 -11.91 -0.05
CA ASP A 126 -13.04 -10.92 -0.56
C ASP A 126 -12.53 -9.48 -0.69
N ILE A 127 -11.68 -8.98 0.21
CA ILE A 127 -11.43 -7.53 0.30
C ILE A 127 -10.02 -7.10 -0.18
N LEU A 128 -9.05 -8.01 -0.38
CA LEU A 128 -7.63 -7.60 -0.38
C LEU A 128 -6.64 -8.26 -1.38
N SER A 129 -7.02 -8.44 -2.65
CA SER A 129 -6.05 -8.75 -3.72
C SER A 129 -5.00 -7.64 -3.95
N ASP A 130 -5.23 -6.46 -3.41
CA ASP A 130 -4.69 -5.21 -3.94
C ASP A 130 -3.60 -4.56 -3.07
N ILE A 131 -3.32 -5.07 -1.86
CA ILE A 131 -2.22 -4.52 -1.04
C ILE A 131 -0.89 -4.89 -1.68
N THR A 132 -0.10 -3.90 -2.06
CA THR A 132 1.25 -4.10 -2.57
C THR A 132 2.16 -4.54 -1.43
N SER A 133 2.81 -5.69 -1.60
CA SER A 133 3.86 -6.15 -0.68
C SER A 133 5.11 -5.29 -0.89
N PRO A 134 5.89 -4.96 0.16
CA PRO A 134 7.10 -4.18 0.00
C PRO A 134 8.12 -4.85 -0.96
N ASN A 135 8.89 -4.01 -1.64
CA ASN A 135 9.81 -4.38 -2.71
C ASN A 135 11.01 -5.18 -2.18
N SER A 136 10.85 -6.50 -2.16
CA SER A 136 11.96 -7.43 -2.40
C SER A 136 11.43 -8.56 -3.28
N SER A 137 11.78 -8.52 -4.55
CA SER A 137 11.42 -9.58 -5.52
C SER A 137 11.86 -10.96 -5.01
N ASN A 138 12.98 -11.01 -4.28
CA ASN A 138 13.54 -12.22 -3.70
C ASN A 138 12.65 -12.82 -2.60
N ILE A 139 12.04 -12.00 -1.74
CA ILE A 139 11.17 -12.52 -0.68
C ILE A 139 9.78 -12.88 -1.19
N ASN A 140 9.20 -12.04 -2.05
CA ASN A 140 7.83 -12.24 -2.52
C ASN A 140 7.70 -13.52 -3.34
N GLY A 141 8.75 -13.95 -4.04
CA GLY A 141 8.81 -15.24 -4.74
C GLY A 141 9.13 -16.46 -3.87
N ALA A 142 9.48 -16.26 -2.59
CA ALA A 142 9.82 -17.35 -1.68
C ALA A 142 8.61 -17.90 -0.91
N TRP A 143 7.53 -17.11 -0.76
CA TRP A 143 6.37 -17.52 0.02
C TRP A 143 5.56 -18.65 -0.65
N PRO A 144 4.93 -19.53 0.15
CA PRO A 144 4.06 -20.58 -0.39
C PRO A 144 2.85 -20.01 -1.13
N THR A 145 2.53 -20.54 -2.31
CA THR A 145 1.36 -20.10 -3.09
C THR A 145 0.05 -20.71 -2.59
N ASN A 146 0.12 -21.89 -1.97
CA ASN A 146 -1.04 -22.63 -1.47
C ASN A 146 -1.15 -22.46 0.05
N PHE A 147 -2.39 -22.32 0.52
CA PHE A 147 -2.68 -22.24 1.95
C PHE A 147 -2.84 -23.63 2.55
N ASP A 148 -1.74 -24.25 2.97
CA ASP A 148 -1.73 -25.55 3.66
C ASP A 148 -1.65 -25.36 5.19
N GLY A 149 -2.63 -24.66 5.77
CA GLY A 149 -2.62 -24.21 7.16
C GLY A 149 -3.98 -24.29 7.86
N PRO A 150 -4.01 -24.18 9.21
CA PRO A 150 -5.26 -24.00 9.92
C PRO A 150 -5.95 -22.70 9.48
N PRO A 151 -7.29 -22.60 9.51
CA PRO A 151 -7.99 -21.37 9.18
C PRO A 151 -7.48 -20.23 10.09
N THR A 152 -7.11 -19.11 9.50
CA THR A 152 -6.56 -17.95 10.22
C THR A 152 -7.63 -16.88 10.44
N SER A 153 -7.50 -16.12 11.53
CA SER A 153 -8.36 -14.97 11.80
C SER A 153 -7.91 -13.78 10.97
N GLY A 154 -8.53 -13.55 9.82
CA GLY A 154 -8.27 -12.41 8.93
C GLY A 154 -8.21 -11.05 9.65
N PRO A 155 -9.17 -10.69 10.54
CA PRO A 155 -9.10 -9.44 11.30
C PRO A 155 -7.86 -9.30 12.17
N CYS A 156 -7.40 -10.38 12.80
CA CYS A 156 -6.21 -10.35 13.65
C CYS A 156 -4.92 -10.19 12.83
N VAL A 157 -4.87 -10.82 11.64
CA VAL A 157 -3.76 -10.63 10.70
C VAL A 157 -3.73 -9.18 10.21
N THR A 158 -4.89 -8.59 9.88
CA THR A 158 -4.99 -7.18 9.51
C THR A 158 -4.48 -6.25 10.61
N LEU A 159 -4.88 -6.47 11.86
CA LEU A 159 -4.41 -5.66 12.98
C LEU A 159 -2.89 -5.77 13.15
N ALA A 160 -2.34 -6.99 13.09
CA ALA A 160 -0.91 -7.21 13.16
C ALA A 160 -0.14 -6.51 12.03
N LEU A 161 -0.66 -6.58 10.80
CA LEU A 161 -0.08 -5.89 9.66
C LEU A 161 -0.07 -4.37 9.88
N ARG A 162 -1.20 -3.79 10.33
CA ARG A 162 -1.34 -2.35 10.63
C ARG A 162 -0.38 -1.88 11.72
N GLU A 163 -0.23 -2.64 12.80
CA GLU A 163 0.72 -2.29 13.87
C GLU A 163 2.17 -2.40 13.39
N THR A 164 2.49 -3.44 12.62
CA THR A 164 3.84 -3.66 12.07
C THR A 164 4.23 -2.52 11.14
N ILE A 165 3.38 -2.15 10.19
CA ILE A 165 3.70 -1.09 9.22
C ILE A 165 3.78 0.29 9.89
N THR A 166 2.97 0.54 10.93
CA THR A 166 3.06 1.77 11.73
C THR A 166 4.43 1.85 12.42
N HIS A 167 4.88 0.75 13.01
CA HIS A 167 6.21 0.66 13.63
C HIS A 167 7.34 0.87 12.60
N CYS A 168 7.23 0.26 11.42
CA CYS A 168 8.19 0.45 10.33
C CYS A 168 8.30 1.94 9.94
N LEU A 169 7.17 2.64 9.78
CA LEU A 169 7.16 4.05 9.42
C LEU A 169 7.71 4.96 10.54
N VAL A 170 7.62 4.58 11.82
CA VAL A 170 8.32 5.29 12.90
C VAL A 170 9.84 5.21 12.74
N ILE A 171 10.36 4.09 12.23
CA ILE A 171 11.80 3.88 12.02
C ILE A 171 12.29 4.60 10.77
N ASN A 172 11.57 4.46 9.65
CA ASN A 172 11.87 5.16 8.40
C ASN A 172 10.59 5.69 7.74
N GLN A 173 10.29 6.95 8.02
CA GLN A 173 9.10 7.64 7.52
C GLN A 173 9.13 7.85 6.00
N LYS A 174 10.30 7.73 5.36
CA LYS A 174 10.51 8.01 3.94
C LYS A 174 10.55 6.76 3.07
N ASP A 175 10.44 5.57 3.66
CA ASP A 175 10.47 4.32 2.90
C ASP A 175 9.25 4.22 1.97
N ARG A 176 9.51 4.30 0.65
CA ARG A 176 8.47 4.21 -0.38
C ARG A 176 7.64 2.94 -0.28
N SER A 177 8.30 1.81 -0.01
CA SER A 177 7.62 0.51 0.00
C SER A 177 6.64 0.42 1.18
N TRP A 178 7.06 0.92 2.35
CA TRP A 178 6.20 0.95 3.53
C TRP A 178 5.07 1.96 3.41
N LEU A 179 5.35 3.16 2.89
CA LEU A 179 4.31 4.16 2.62
C LEU A 179 3.27 3.63 1.62
N ARG A 180 3.70 2.91 0.57
CA ARG A 180 2.77 2.29 -0.39
C ARG A 180 1.91 1.23 0.28
N THR A 181 2.51 0.30 1.03
CA THR A 181 1.75 -0.72 1.76
C THR A 181 0.75 -0.08 2.73
N GLN A 182 1.14 0.97 3.46
CA GLN A 182 0.23 1.71 4.35
C GLN A 182 -0.92 2.38 3.60
N GLY A 183 -0.62 3.06 2.48
CA GLY A 183 -1.63 3.69 1.62
C GLY A 183 -2.63 2.67 1.09
N ASP A 184 -2.14 1.51 0.66
CA ASP A 184 -2.97 0.42 0.14
C ASP A 184 -3.87 -0.20 1.22
N ILE A 185 -3.35 -0.35 2.45
CA ILE A 185 -4.16 -0.76 3.61
C ILE A 185 -5.27 0.27 3.85
N HIS A 186 -4.96 1.57 3.89
CA HIS A 186 -5.99 2.59 4.07
C HIS A 186 -7.03 2.55 2.95
N TYR A 187 -6.59 2.46 1.70
CA TYR A 187 -7.44 2.41 0.52
C TYR A 187 -8.40 1.22 0.55
N ALA A 188 -7.91 0.06 0.95
CA ALA A 188 -8.68 -1.17 1.07
C ALA A 188 -9.77 -1.15 2.14
N PHE A 189 -9.57 -0.37 3.20
CA PHE A 189 -10.53 -0.19 4.27
C PHE A 189 -11.35 1.09 4.09
N ASP A 190 -11.47 1.57 2.84
CA ASP A 190 -12.22 2.77 2.45
C ASP A 190 -11.80 4.06 3.21
N ASN A 191 -10.59 4.07 3.77
CA ASN A 191 -10.02 5.24 4.43
C ASN A 191 -9.28 6.11 3.40
N PHE A 192 -10.05 6.73 2.50
CA PHE A 192 -9.51 7.39 1.31
C PHE A 192 -8.62 8.61 1.59
N GLY A 193 -8.92 9.41 2.61
CA GLY A 193 -8.09 10.58 2.98
C GLY A 193 -6.66 10.17 3.43
N PRO A 194 -6.53 9.28 4.44
CA PRO A 194 -5.24 8.73 4.83
C PRO A 194 -4.51 7.98 3.70
N ALA A 195 -5.24 7.27 2.84
CA ALA A 195 -4.65 6.62 1.66
C ALA A 195 -4.01 7.65 0.71
N LEU A 196 -4.76 8.70 0.36
CA LEU A 196 -4.28 9.80 -0.48
C LEU A 196 -3.05 10.49 0.12
N THR A 197 -3.05 10.69 1.43
CA THR A 197 -1.90 11.25 2.18
C THR A 197 -0.65 10.40 2.00
N CYS A 198 -0.76 9.07 2.12
CA CYS A 198 0.37 8.16 1.93
C CYS A 198 0.91 8.24 0.50
N TYR A 199 0.04 8.22 -0.51
CA TYR A 199 0.45 8.32 -1.91
C TYR A 199 1.11 9.67 -2.25
N LEU A 200 0.62 10.77 -1.67
CA LEU A 200 1.23 12.09 -1.81
C LEU A 200 2.60 12.18 -1.11
N LEU A 201 2.78 11.55 0.05
CA LEU A 201 4.08 11.52 0.75
C LEU A 201 5.15 10.80 -0.08
N ILE A 202 4.78 9.70 -0.75
CA ILE A 202 5.70 9.00 -1.65
C ILE A 202 6.18 9.96 -2.73
N ALA A 203 5.25 10.59 -3.44
CA ALA A 203 5.55 11.51 -4.54
C ALA A 203 6.35 12.73 -4.06
N ALA A 204 6.02 13.25 -2.88
CA ALA A 204 6.75 14.35 -2.25
C ALA A 204 8.20 13.97 -1.96
N HIS A 205 8.46 12.81 -1.36
CA HIS A 205 9.83 12.40 -1.03
C HIS A 205 10.69 12.19 -2.29
N GLU A 206 10.13 11.66 -3.38
CA GLU A 206 10.88 11.45 -4.62
C GLU A 206 11.18 12.74 -5.40
N THR A 207 10.31 13.74 -5.27
CA THR A 207 10.40 14.99 -6.04
C THR A 207 10.92 16.18 -5.23
N ASN A 208 11.47 15.91 -4.03
CA ASN A 208 11.88 16.94 -3.07
C ASN A 208 10.73 17.93 -2.76
N TYR A 209 9.58 17.39 -2.38
CA TYR A 209 8.34 18.12 -2.12
C TYR A 209 7.87 18.92 -3.34
N PHE A 210 7.86 18.26 -4.51
CA PHE A 210 7.33 18.80 -5.76
C PHE A 210 8.07 20.05 -6.28
N THR A 211 9.33 20.23 -5.87
CA THR A 211 10.22 21.27 -6.43
C THR A 211 11.03 20.75 -7.62
N SER A 212 11.11 19.44 -7.80
CA SER A 212 11.89 18.79 -8.86
C SER A 212 11.08 17.66 -9.50
N ILE A 213 10.03 18.03 -10.25
CA ILE A 213 9.22 17.05 -10.98
C ILE A 213 9.89 16.72 -12.33
N PRO A 214 9.98 15.44 -12.73
CA PRO A 214 10.53 15.05 -14.02
C PRO A 214 9.82 15.73 -15.20
N ASP A 215 10.59 16.14 -16.22
CA ASP A 215 10.06 16.74 -17.45
C ASP A 215 9.18 15.76 -18.24
N SER A 216 9.53 14.47 -18.19
CA SER A 216 8.85 13.38 -18.87
C SER A 216 8.62 12.21 -17.91
N GLY A 217 7.49 11.54 -18.06
CA GLY A 217 7.11 10.39 -17.23
C GLY A 217 6.09 10.74 -16.15
N PRO A 218 5.41 9.73 -15.60
CA PRO A 218 4.49 9.93 -14.51
C PRO A 218 5.28 10.18 -13.22
N ILE A 219 4.71 11.01 -12.32
CA ILE A 219 5.34 11.22 -10.99
C ILE A 219 5.27 9.94 -10.17
N GLU A 220 4.19 9.19 -10.37
CA GLU A 220 3.91 7.97 -9.65
C GLU A 220 3.48 6.86 -10.59
N ASP A 221 3.58 5.63 -10.12
CA ASP A 221 3.02 4.46 -10.78
C ASP A 221 1.54 4.71 -11.17
N GLU A 222 1.15 4.30 -12.38
CA GLU A 222 -0.23 4.43 -12.87
C GLU A 222 -1.24 3.84 -11.89
N GLN A 223 -0.90 2.74 -11.20
CA GLN A 223 -1.76 2.16 -10.18
C GLN A 223 -2.00 3.14 -9.00
N ILE A 224 -0.96 3.84 -8.54
CA ILE A 224 -1.07 4.85 -7.48
C ILE A 224 -1.96 6.00 -7.96
N VAL A 225 -1.73 6.51 -9.16
CA VAL A 225 -2.55 7.59 -9.74
C VAL A 225 -4.03 7.20 -9.80
N ARG A 226 -4.35 5.99 -10.26
CA ARG A 226 -5.73 5.48 -10.29
C ARG A 226 -6.35 5.38 -8.90
N ARG A 227 -5.57 4.98 -7.88
CA ARG A 227 -6.03 4.96 -6.49
C ARG A 227 -6.26 6.36 -5.94
N MET A 228 -5.38 7.32 -6.25
CA MET A 228 -5.57 8.73 -5.89
C MET A 228 -6.86 9.30 -6.51
N ILE A 229 -7.12 9.02 -7.80
CA ILE A 229 -8.37 9.42 -8.47
C ILE A 229 -9.58 8.89 -7.69
N LYS A 230 -9.60 7.59 -7.37
CA LYS A 230 -10.70 7.02 -6.59
C LYS A 230 -10.79 7.61 -5.19
N CYS A 231 -9.67 7.89 -4.51
CA CYS A 231 -9.70 8.56 -3.21
C CYS A 231 -10.38 9.93 -3.30
N CYS A 232 -10.02 10.74 -4.30
CA CYS A 232 -10.63 12.04 -4.54
C CYS A 232 -12.13 11.92 -4.86
N MET A 233 -12.53 10.95 -5.69
CA MET A 233 -13.95 10.69 -5.99
C MET A 233 -14.76 10.37 -4.73
N GLN A 234 -14.23 9.52 -3.84
CA GLN A 234 -14.93 9.09 -2.63
C GLN A 234 -14.94 10.17 -1.53
N THR A 235 -13.95 11.06 -1.53
CA THR A 235 -13.89 12.23 -0.64
C THR A 235 -14.57 13.47 -1.23
N LYS A 236 -15.26 13.33 -2.37
CA LYS A 236 -15.96 14.41 -3.09
C LYS A 236 -15.05 15.55 -3.57
N CYS A 237 -13.75 15.32 -3.68
CA CYS A 237 -12.80 16.23 -4.32
C CYS A 237 -12.79 15.98 -5.84
N PHE A 238 -13.92 16.29 -6.49
CA PHE A 238 -14.18 15.87 -7.86
C PHE A 238 -13.32 16.60 -8.90
N THR A 239 -13.02 17.89 -8.71
CA THR A 239 -12.12 18.62 -9.61
C THR A 239 -10.69 18.10 -9.47
N GLN A 240 -10.25 17.77 -8.25
CA GLN A 240 -8.95 17.12 -8.02
C GLN A 240 -8.87 15.76 -8.73
N ALA A 241 -9.95 14.97 -8.69
CA ALA A 241 -10.03 13.72 -9.44
C ALA A 241 -9.90 13.95 -10.96
N ALA A 242 -10.60 14.94 -11.51
CA ALA A 242 -10.49 15.30 -12.94
C ALA A 242 -9.08 15.77 -13.32
N VAL A 243 -8.39 16.53 -12.46
CA VAL A 243 -7.00 16.93 -12.68
C VAL A 243 -6.08 15.70 -12.72
N LEU A 244 -6.23 14.77 -11.77
CA LEU A 244 -5.45 13.53 -11.71
C LEU A 244 -5.68 12.62 -12.93
N CYS A 245 -6.85 12.64 -13.55
CA CYS A 245 -7.13 11.90 -14.79
C CYS A 245 -6.26 12.33 -15.98
N GLN A 246 -5.63 13.52 -15.95
CA GLN A 246 -4.66 13.94 -16.97
C GLN A 246 -3.26 13.33 -16.77
N LEU A 247 -3.01 12.70 -15.62
CA LEU A 247 -1.71 12.13 -15.23
C LEU A 247 -1.57 10.65 -15.54
N THR A 248 -2.64 10.00 -15.98
CA THR A 248 -2.59 8.62 -16.48
C THR A 248 -1.86 8.58 -17.83
N LYS A 249 -1.40 7.39 -18.23
CA LYS A 249 -0.68 7.19 -19.50
C LYS A 249 -1.48 7.73 -20.68
N ASP A 250 -2.76 7.36 -20.73
CA ASP A 250 -3.78 7.94 -21.60
C ASP A 250 -4.78 8.67 -20.71
N VAL A 251 -5.21 9.88 -21.10
CA VAL A 251 -6.13 10.69 -20.28
C VAL A 251 -7.44 9.93 -20.03
N ASP A 252 -7.81 9.77 -18.77
CA ASP A 252 -9.03 9.06 -18.37
C ASP A 252 -10.27 9.97 -18.44
N TYR A 253 -10.68 10.29 -19.67
CA TYR A 253 -11.83 11.15 -19.94
C TYR A 253 -13.14 10.66 -19.30
N PRO A 254 -13.52 9.37 -19.37
CA PRO A 254 -14.78 8.91 -18.77
C PRO A 254 -14.86 9.22 -17.27
N THR A 255 -13.76 9.01 -16.54
CA THR A 255 -13.72 9.30 -15.11
C THR A 255 -13.68 10.80 -14.84
N ALA A 256 -12.91 11.57 -15.61
CA ALA A 256 -12.84 13.03 -15.48
C ALA A 256 -14.21 13.69 -15.70
N PHE A 257 -14.92 13.31 -16.76
CA PHE A 257 -16.23 13.85 -17.09
C PHE A 257 -17.27 13.48 -16.03
N LYS A 258 -17.28 12.23 -15.57
CA LYS A 258 -18.13 11.80 -14.46
C LYS A 258 -17.84 12.60 -13.18
N ALA A 259 -16.57 12.87 -12.88
CA ALA A 259 -16.20 13.66 -11.71
C ALA A 259 -16.77 15.09 -11.80
N LEU A 260 -16.57 15.76 -12.93
CA LEU A 260 -17.08 17.11 -13.16
C LEU A 260 -18.60 17.19 -13.08
N GLN A 261 -19.32 16.21 -13.64
CA GLN A 261 -20.78 16.11 -13.53
C GLN A 261 -21.27 15.95 -12.08
N CYS A 262 -20.50 15.23 -11.25
CA CYS A 262 -20.81 15.04 -9.83
C CYS A 262 -20.48 16.27 -8.97
N ASN A 263 -19.69 17.23 -9.47
CA ASN A 263 -19.18 18.35 -8.70
C ASN A 263 -20.21 19.49 -8.52
N ARG A 264 -21.38 19.16 -7.98
CA ARG A 264 -22.46 20.15 -7.72
C ARG A 264 -22.31 20.85 -6.37
N ASP A 265 -21.70 20.18 -5.40
CA ASP A 265 -21.53 20.69 -4.03
C ASP A 265 -20.23 21.49 -3.85
N LEU A 266 -19.39 21.58 -4.91
CA LEU A 266 -18.27 22.53 -5.04
C LEU A 266 -17.25 22.51 -3.89
N VAL A 267 -16.84 21.31 -3.48
CA VAL A 267 -16.08 21.09 -2.24
C VAL A 267 -14.58 21.41 -2.38
N ASP A 268 -14.02 21.47 -3.58
CA ASP A 268 -12.57 21.47 -3.80
C ASP A 268 -12.02 22.65 -4.63
N ALA A 269 -12.65 23.83 -4.56
CA ALA A 269 -12.17 25.05 -5.22
C ALA A 269 -11.95 24.91 -6.74
N SER A 270 -12.99 24.41 -7.44
CA SER A 270 -13.02 24.17 -8.89
C SER A 270 -12.35 25.26 -9.73
N ASP A 271 -12.60 26.52 -9.38
CA ASP A 271 -12.20 27.70 -10.14
C ASP A 271 -10.66 27.82 -10.20
N LEU A 272 -9.99 27.55 -9.07
CA LEU A 272 -8.53 27.53 -9.00
C LEU A 272 -7.96 26.38 -9.86
N HIS A 273 -8.58 25.21 -9.80
CA HIS A 273 -8.11 24.05 -10.55
C HIS A 273 -8.25 24.22 -12.07
N TYR A 274 -9.34 24.82 -12.55
CA TYR A 274 -9.50 25.14 -13.97
C TYR A 274 -8.40 26.07 -14.47
N LEU A 275 -8.11 27.13 -13.70
CA LEU A 275 -7.14 28.13 -14.11
C LEU A 275 -5.71 27.60 -14.03
N GLU A 276 -5.34 26.91 -12.96
CA GLU A 276 -3.93 26.63 -12.63
C GLU A 276 -3.49 25.19 -12.86
N HIS A 277 -4.41 24.22 -12.93
CA HIS A 277 -4.06 22.80 -12.82
C HIS A 277 -4.50 21.95 -14.02
N ILE A 278 -5.55 22.32 -14.77
CA ILE A 278 -5.99 21.57 -15.95
C ILE A 278 -5.30 22.12 -17.21
N TRP A 279 -4.62 21.28 -17.99
CA TRP A 279 -4.03 21.66 -19.28
C TRP A 279 -4.70 20.99 -20.48
N ASN A 280 -5.57 20.03 -20.23
CA ASN A 280 -6.31 19.33 -21.26
C ASN A 280 -7.55 20.14 -21.66
N ILE A 281 -7.71 20.36 -22.96
CA ILE A 281 -8.74 21.24 -23.53
C ILE A 281 -10.12 20.58 -23.38
N GLU A 282 -10.22 19.28 -23.69
CA GLU A 282 -11.46 18.53 -23.68
C GLU A 282 -12.08 18.46 -22.27
N ILE A 283 -11.26 18.34 -21.22
CA ILE A 283 -11.71 18.40 -19.82
C ILE A 283 -12.25 19.80 -19.47
N LEU A 284 -11.60 20.87 -19.90
CA LEU A 284 -12.07 22.23 -19.65
C LEU A 284 -13.35 22.56 -20.43
N GLU A 285 -13.46 22.09 -21.68
CA GLU A 285 -14.68 22.20 -22.48
C GLU A 285 -15.86 21.50 -21.82
N HIS A 286 -15.63 20.28 -21.33
CA HIS A 286 -16.65 19.54 -20.62
C HIS A 286 -17.04 20.23 -19.29
N ALA A 287 -16.07 20.76 -18.54
CA ALA A 287 -16.36 21.55 -17.34
C ALA A 287 -17.25 22.77 -17.65
N ALA A 288 -16.95 23.51 -18.73
CA ALA A 288 -17.75 24.65 -19.17
C ALA A 288 -19.17 24.23 -19.58
N TYR A 289 -19.32 23.06 -20.22
CA TYR A 289 -20.61 22.47 -20.56
C TYR A 289 -21.43 22.13 -19.31
N GLU A 290 -20.86 21.40 -18.35
CA GLU A 290 -21.56 21.03 -17.10
C GLU A 290 -22.02 22.27 -16.33
N HIS A 291 -21.18 23.30 -16.20
CA HIS A 291 -21.57 24.56 -15.56
C HIS A 291 -22.66 25.31 -16.33
N LYS A 292 -22.70 25.21 -17.66
CA LYS A 292 -23.78 25.79 -18.46
C LYS A 292 -25.11 25.07 -18.19
N GLU A 293 -25.10 23.74 -18.18
CA GLU A 293 -26.31 22.94 -17.93
C GLU A 293 -26.83 23.12 -16.49
N ALA A 294 -25.93 23.35 -15.54
CA ALA A 294 -26.27 23.68 -14.15
C ALA A 294 -26.72 25.14 -13.93
N GLY A 295 -26.61 26.01 -14.95
CA GLY A 295 -26.93 27.45 -14.82
C GLY A 295 -25.86 28.30 -14.12
N GLU A 296 -24.67 27.75 -13.90
CA GLU A 296 -23.56 28.35 -13.16
C GLU A 296 -22.70 29.28 -14.04
N SER A 297 -23.27 30.42 -14.43
CA SER A 297 -22.67 31.34 -15.42
C SER A 297 -21.28 31.89 -15.06
N ALA A 298 -21.01 32.12 -13.77
CA ALA A 298 -19.71 32.59 -13.31
C ALA A 298 -18.62 31.53 -13.52
N LYS A 299 -18.89 30.28 -13.14
CA LYS A 299 -17.94 29.16 -13.27
C LYS A 299 -17.73 28.75 -14.71
N LYS A 300 -18.80 28.74 -15.50
CA LYS A 300 -18.70 28.61 -16.95
C LYS A 300 -17.73 29.64 -17.54
N SER A 301 -17.84 30.91 -17.14
CA SER A 301 -16.93 31.97 -17.60
C SER A 301 -15.49 31.72 -17.18
N ILE A 302 -15.26 31.21 -15.96
CA ILE A 302 -13.91 30.84 -15.48
C ILE A 302 -13.33 29.69 -16.29
N ALA A 303 -14.09 28.63 -16.56
CA ALA A 303 -13.65 27.51 -17.40
C ALA A 303 -13.33 27.96 -18.83
N ILE A 304 -14.16 28.83 -19.42
CA ILE A 304 -13.90 29.44 -20.75
C ILE A 304 -12.65 30.33 -20.73
N SER A 305 -12.44 31.10 -19.66
CA SER A 305 -11.24 31.91 -19.48
C SER A 305 -9.99 31.03 -19.42
N ALA A 306 -10.06 29.89 -18.71
CA ALA A 306 -8.97 28.91 -18.65
C ALA A 306 -8.65 28.33 -20.04
N LEU A 307 -9.68 27.96 -20.83
CA LEU A 307 -9.52 27.50 -22.23
C LEU A 307 -8.83 28.54 -23.11
N SER A 308 -9.10 29.82 -22.87
CA SER A 308 -8.58 30.93 -23.68
C SER A 308 -7.13 31.30 -23.34
N ARG A 309 -6.50 30.62 -22.38
CA ARG A 309 -5.12 30.92 -21.96
C ARG A 309 -4.13 30.57 -23.09
N PRO A 310 -3.26 31.49 -23.54
CA PRO A 310 -2.39 31.30 -24.71
C PRO A 310 -1.49 30.06 -24.63
N GLU A 311 -1.05 29.68 -23.43
CA GLU A 311 -0.19 28.52 -23.22
C GLU A 311 -0.87 27.16 -23.47
N LEU A 312 -2.20 27.12 -23.56
CA LEU A 312 -2.99 25.93 -23.90
C LEU A 312 -3.31 25.84 -25.40
N ASN A 313 -2.89 26.81 -26.20
CA ASN A 313 -3.17 26.81 -27.63
C ASN A 313 -2.58 25.56 -28.32
N HIS A 314 -3.43 24.82 -29.04
CA HIS A 314 -3.06 23.63 -29.80
C HIS A 314 -1.96 23.87 -30.87
N SER A 315 -1.78 25.11 -31.31
CA SER A 315 -0.79 25.51 -32.32
C SER A 315 0.58 25.81 -31.69
N ASN A 316 0.68 25.79 -30.36
CA ASN A 316 1.95 25.94 -29.67
C ASN A 316 2.90 24.80 -30.01
N SER A 317 4.21 25.08 -29.95
CA SER A 317 5.21 24.03 -30.13
C SER A 317 5.08 22.95 -29.05
N PRO A 318 5.46 21.69 -29.33
CA PRO A 318 5.43 20.61 -28.34
C PRO A 318 6.21 20.94 -27.05
N ALA A 319 7.27 21.74 -27.17
CA ALA A 319 8.08 22.20 -26.03
C ALA A 319 7.31 23.14 -25.10
N VAL A 320 6.51 24.07 -25.65
CA VAL A 320 5.61 24.92 -24.85
C VAL A 320 4.57 24.07 -24.14
N GLY A 321 3.93 23.14 -24.85
CA GLY A 321 2.98 22.21 -24.25
C GLY A 321 3.59 21.38 -23.11
N ALA A 322 4.79 20.84 -23.29
CA ALA A 322 5.50 20.10 -22.25
C ALA A 322 5.80 20.97 -21.01
N ARG A 323 6.28 22.19 -21.22
CA ARG A 323 6.55 23.15 -20.13
C ARG A 323 5.28 23.52 -19.37
N THR A 324 4.18 23.78 -20.07
CA THR A 324 2.87 24.07 -19.44
C THR A 324 2.38 22.90 -18.60
N ARG A 325 2.45 21.68 -19.13
CA ARG A 325 2.08 20.46 -18.39
C ARG A 325 2.91 20.29 -17.12
N LYS A 326 4.23 20.43 -17.21
CA LYS A 326 5.12 20.35 -16.05
C LYS A 326 4.76 21.38 -14.99
N PHE A 327 4.63 22.65 -15.39
CA PHE A 327 4.35 23.75 -14.48
C PHE A 327 3.00 23.57 -13.76
N ARG A 328 1.93 23.25 -14.49
CA ARG A 328 0.60 23.02 -13.88
C ARG A 328 0.59 21.79 -12.97
N LYS A 329 1.33 20.74 -13.33
CA LYS A 329 1.53 19.54 -12.50
C LYS A 329 2.23 19.89 -11.18
N GLU A 330 3.32 20.66 -11.23
CA GLU A 330 4.03 21.13 -10.04
C GLU A 330 3.12 21.92 -9.10
N ARG A 331 2.40 22.90 -9.63
CA ARG A 331 1.46 23.69 -8.82
C ARG A 331 0.36 22.84 -8.19
N PHE A 332 -0.17 21.88 -8.94
CA PHE A 332 -1.22 21.00 -8.46
C PHE A 332 -0.76 20.15 -7.27
N PHE A 333 0.38 19.46 -7.41
CA PHE A 333 0.89 18.64 -6.32
C PHE A 333 1.34 19.46 -5.12
N GLN A 334 1.88 20.67 -5.32
CA GLN A 334 2.15 21.59 -4.22
C GLN A 334 0.87 22.04 -3.50
N ALA A 335 -0.23 22.26 -4.23
CA ALA A 335 -1.52 22.58 -3.63
C ALA A 335 -2.07 21.38 -2.82
N LEU A 336 -2.00 20.16 -3.37
CA LEU A 336 -2.36 18.95 -2.63
C LEU A 336 -1.48 18.75 -1.40
N ALA A 337 -0.17 18.97 -1.51
CA ALA A 337 0.74 18.85 -0.38
C ALA A 337 0.33 19.78 0.77
N ARG A 338 0.00 21.04 0.47
CA ARG A 338 -0.49 21.99 1.48
C ARG A 338 -1.83 21.57 2.10
N GLN A 339 -2.69 20.91 1.34
CA GLN A 339 -4.00 20.48 1.83
C GLN A 339 -3.93 19.22 2.70
N TYR A 340 -3.08 18.26 2.34
CA TYR A 340 -3.09 16.92 2.94
C TYR A 340 -1.88 16.60 3.82
N LEU A 341 -0.75 17.30 3.65
CA LEU A 341 0.51 16.99 4.33
C LEU A 341 0.93 18.05 5.37
N CYS A 342 0.26 19.21 5.40
CA CYS A 342 0.59 20.32 6.29
C CYS A 342 -0.34 20.43 7.50
#